data_AF-A0A7M2WW31-F1
#
_entry.id   AF-A0A7M2WW31-F1
#
_cell.length_a   1.000
_cell.length_b   1.000
_cell.length_c   1.000
_cell.angle_alpha   90.00
_cell.angle_beta   90.00
_cell.angle_gamma   90.00
#
_symmetry.space_group_name_H-M   'P 1'
#
loop_
_entity.id
_entity.type
_entity.pdbx_description
1 polymer ?
#
loop_
_entity_poly.entity_id
_entity_poly.type
_entity_poly.pdbx_seq_one_letter_code
_entity_poly.pdbx_strand_id
1 'polypeptide(L)'
;MASVWNRSSQVLRKAPVTAMLLAWTAGAMAQAVPITPGTRPALPATAPTTKPALPATKPVKPEDVLPTTADLHLLFEQEKYTDLLRHFPRLLSLRGKAAEPYNKWELYMLKFETHMRMKASAPALATLRDASEITDDATKLAWCKSVDLLIKRSKTFLYQPSPMKKEKPPAIDIIDAESRKVALKALLADELAVVKPKVEKAMDGRSIVSIAEAVQALQGFDVLELAAGGGNEESKAMIAELRTRGIALMAKTVIQMQANQTQIDKNATELIRYVVSIPNFNGGFSQQVRYRKRGLEQRDINDLKQMIKTTEQIIPNAKGLAKATGGQVREVEDLITAAEDLLRKTERTLNADYSDTQ
;
A
#
# COMPACT_ATOMS: atom_id res chain seq x y z
N MET A 1 -20.80 -18.13 -49.81
CA MET A 1 -20.28 -16.97 -49.07
C MET A 1 -20.27 -17.27 -47.57
N ALA A 2 -19.26 -18.01 -47.12
CA ALA A 2 -18.92 -18.21 -45.71
C ALA A 2 -17.53 -18.85 -45.68
N SER A 3 -16.48 -18.05 -45.47
CA SER A 3 -15.11 -18.53 -45.32
C SER A 3 -14.71 -18.48 -43.86
N VAL A 4 -14.68 -19.67 -43.28
CA VAL A 4 -14.06 -20.08 -42.04
C VAL A 4 -12.63 -19.52 -41.91
N TRP A 5 -12.35 -18.81 -40.82
CA TRP A 5 -10.99 -18.52 -40.37
C TRP A 5 -10.72 -19.29 -39.07
N ASN A 6 -10.05 -20.42 -39.25
CA ASN A 6 -9.50 -21.27 -38.21
C ASN A 6 -8.11 -20.72 -37.86
N ARG A 7 -7.94 -20.14 -36.67
CA ARG A 7 -6.60 -19.79 -36.13
C ARG A 7 -6.28 -20.66 -34.93
N SER A 8 -5.34 -21.55 -35.18
CA SER A 8 -4.56 -22.38 -34.28
C SER A 8 -4.30 -21.76 -32.90
N SER A 9 -4.84 -22.43 -31.89
CA SER A 9 -4.43 -22.33 -30.50
C SER A 9 -3.05 -22.97 -30.33
N GLN A 10 -1.99 -22.15 -30.36
CA GLN A 10 -0.70 -22.60 -29.85
C GLN A 10 -0.69 -22.53 -28.31
N VAL A 11 -0.33 -23.67 -27.73
CA VAL A 11 -0.16 -23.95 -26.32
C VAL A 11 0.95 -23.06 -25.73
N LEU A 12 0.55 -21.95 -25.11
CA LEU A 12 1.41 -21.18 -24.22
C LEU A 12 1.68 -22.01 -22.96
N ARG A 13 2.90 -22.55 -22.89
CA ARG A 13 3.46 -23.18 -21.69
C ARG A 13 3.39 -22.16 -20.54
N LYS A 14 2.61 -22.47 -19.51
CA LYS A 14 2.58 -21.75 -18.24
C LYS A 14 3.96 -21.88 -17.60
N ALA A 15 4.77 -20.81 -17.66
CA ALA A 15 5.87 -20.64 -16.73
C ALA A 15 5.28 -20.34 -15.34
N PRO A 16 5.87 -20.87 -14.24
CA PRO A 16 5.42 -20.55 -12.91
C PRO A 16 5.63 -19.05 -12.67
N VAL A 17 4.54 -18.35 -12.35
CA VAL A 17 4.57 -16.97 -11.85
C VAL A 17 5.19 -17.02 -10.46
N THR A 18 6.52 -16.95 -10.40
CA THR A 18 7.25 -16.67 -9.18
C THR A 18 6.85 -15.28 -8.74
N ALA A 19 6.06 -15.20 -7.67
CA ALA A 19 5.66 -13.95 -7.03
C ALA A 19 6.92 -13.22 -6.55
N MET A 20 7.42 -12.31 -7.39
CA MET A 20 8.49 -11.39 -7.03
C MET A 20 7.85 -10.27 -6.21
N LEU A 21 7.69 -10.51 -4.91
CA LEU A 21 7.58 -9.43 -3.93
C LEU A 21 8.87 -8.61 -4.06
N LEU A 22 8.77 -7.40 -4.59
CA LEU A 22 9.80 -6.38 -4.47
C LEU A 22 9.88 -5.97 -3.00
N ALA A 23 10.65 -6.75 -2.23
CA ALA A 23 11.14 -6.36 -0.93
C ALA A 23 12.18 -5.26 -1.14
N TRP A 24 11.76 -4.01 -0.99
CA TRP A 24 12.67 -2.88 -0.81
C TRP A 24 13.18 -2.92 0.63
N THR A 25 14.17 -3.77 0.90
CA THR A 25 14.82 -3.85 2.20
C THR A 25 15.79 -2.69 2.37
N ALA A 26 15.42 -1.72 3.20
CA ALA A 26 16.36 -0.80 3.80
C ALA A 26 17.42 -1.61 4.58
N GLY A 27 18.69 -1.43 4.22
CA GLY A 27 19.80 -2.09 4.88
C GLY A 27 19.96 -1.60 6.32
N ALA A 28 19.48 -2.39 7.27
CA ALA A 28 19.93 -2.36 8.66
C ALA A 28 20.92 -3.50 8.85
N MET A 29 22.20 -3.17 9.03
CA MET A 29 23.22 -4.12 9.45
C MET A 29 22.89 -4.59 10.88
N ALA A 30 22.24 -5.75 10.99
CA ALA A 30 22.10 -6.46 12.25
C ALA A 30 23.41 -7.20 12.55
N GLN A 31 24.13 -6.74 13.57
CA GLN A 31 25.21 -7.48 14.19
C GLN A 31 24.65 -8.77 14.79
N ALA A 32 25.13 -9.92 14.32
CA ALA A 32 24.82 -11.21 14.88
C ALA A 32 25.51 -11.36 16.24
N VAL A 33 24.72 -11.39 17.32
CA VAL A 33 25.19 -11.80 18.65
C VAL A 33 25.25 -13.34 18.68
N PRO A 34 26.37 -13.96 19.07
CA PRO A 34 26.47 -15.41 19.17
C PRO A 34 25.61 -15.94 20.32
N ILE A 35 24.65 -16.81 19.98
CA ILE A 35 23.81 -17.52 20.94
C ILE A 35 24.64 -18.69 21.50
N THR A 36 24.94 -18.64 22.80
CA THR A 36 25.59 -19.72 23.54
C THR A 36 24.56 -20.81 23.90
N PRO A 37 24.85 -22.11 23.67
CA PRO A 37 23.98 -23.21 24.08
C PRO A 37 24.16 -23.48 25.58
N GLY A 38 23.35 -22.83 26.41
CA GLY A 38 23.32 -22.99 27.87
C GLY A 38 22.32 -24.03 28.34
N THR A 39 22.85 -25.22 28.66
CA THR A 39 22.41 -26.23 29.64
C THR A 39 20.96 -26.19 30.15
N ARG A 40 20.16 -27.16 29.68
CA ARG A 40 18.81 -27.48 30.16
C ARG A 40 18.90 -28.16 31.55
N PRO A 41 18.32 -27.60 32.62
CA PRO A 41 18.25 -28.30 33.91
C PRO A 41 17.29 -29.48 33.84
N ALA A 42 17.73 -30.61 34.41
CA ALA A 42 16.99 -31.86 34.48
C ALA A 42 15.70 -31.70 35.31
N LEU A 43 14.60 -32.24 34.76
CA LEU A 43 13.32 -32.40 35.45
C LEU A 43 13.43 -33.48 36.54
N PRO A 44 13.06 -33.20 37.80
CA PRO A 44 12.93 -34.23 38.81
C PRO A 44 11.69 -35.11 38.57
N ALA A 45 11.87 -36.39 38.88
CA ALA A 45 10.95 -37.49 38.67
C ALA A 45 9.58 -37.32 39.34
N THR A 46 8.60 -37.91 38.67
CA THR A 46 7.20 -38.09 39.04
C THR A 46 7.01 -38.77 40.39
N ALA A 47 6.25 -38.12 41.28
CA ALA A 47 5.69 -38.71 42.50
C ALA A 47 4.25 -39.20 42.27
N PRO A 48 3.79 -40.25 43.00
CA PRO A 48 2.57 -40.99 42.72
C PRO A 48 1.29 -40.28 43.17
N THR A 49 0.24 -40.60 42.41
CA THR A 49 -1.17 -40.25 42.52
C THR A 49 -1.76 -40.56 43.90
N THR A 50 -2.10 -39.53 44.67
CA THR A 50 -3.09 -39.60 45.75
C THR A 50 -4.37 -38.89 45.30
N LYS A 51 -5.43 -39.69 45.16
CA LYS A 51 -6.79 -39.30 44.76
C LYS A 51 -7.44 -38.50 45.90
N PRO A 52 -7.73 -37.20 45.76
CA PRO A 52 -8.40 -36.43 46.81
C PRO A 52 -9.91 -36.72 46.81
N ALA A 53 -10.45 -36.88 48.01
CA ALA A 53 -11.86 -37.06 48.30
C ALA A 53 -12.73 -35.92 47.75
N LEU A 54 -13.95 -36.26 47.34
CA LEU A 54 -15.00 -35.36 46.87
C LEU A 54 -15.24 -34.23 47.89
N PRO A 55 -15.04 -32.95 47.51
CA PRO A 55 -15.33 -31.84 48.42
C PRO A 55 -16.84 -31.63 48.52
N ALA A 56 -17.29 -31.46 49.76
CA ALA A 56 -18.65 -31.07 50.12
C ALA A 56 -19.10 -29.81 49.36
N THR A 57 -20.33 -29.84 48.87
CA THR A 57 -21.05 -28.73 48.23
C THR A 57 -21.09 -27.52 49.15
N LYS A 58 -20.14 -26.59 48.96
CA LYS A 58 -20.18 -25.25 49.57
C LYS A 58 -21.40 -24.49 49.02
N PRO A 59 -22.14 -23.77 49.88
CA PRO A 59 -23.27 -22.95 49.45
C PRO A 59 -22.81 -21.89 48.44
N VAL A 60 -23.51 -21.83 47.30
CA VAL A 60 -23.28 -20.85 46.22
C VAL A 60 -23.50 -19.45 46.79
N LYS A 61 -22.43 -18.67 46.93
CA LYS A 61 -22.52 -17.28 47.36
C LYS A 61 -23.31 -16.48 46.32
N PRO A 62 -24.22 -15.59 46.73
CA PRO A 62 -24.97 -14.70 45.82
C PRO A 62 -24.11 -13.63 45.10
N GLU A 63 -22.77 -13.74 45.12
CA GLU A 63 -21.82 -12.81 44.49
C GLU A 63 -21.60 -13.05 42.98
N ASP A 64 -22.30 -14.01 42.36
CA ASP A 64 -22.07 -14.43 40.97
C ASP A 64 -23.06 -13.85 39.94
N VAL A 65 -23.79 -12.79 40.30
CA VAL A 65 -24.59 -12.04 39.33
C VAL A 65 -23.65 -11.20 38.47
N LEU A 66 -23.62 -11.48 37.15
CA LEU A 66 -22.83 -10.69 36.20
C LEU A 66 -23.36 -9.24 36.18
N PRO A 67 -22.50 -8.23 36.31
CA PRO A 67 -22.92 -6.83 36.29
C PRO A 67 -23.56 -6.48 34.94
N THR A 68 -24.70 -5.80 34.97
CA THR A 68 -25.38 -5.34 33.74
C THR A 68 -24.60 -4.19 33.08
N THR A 69 -24.87 -3.89 31.82
CA THR A 69 -24.24 -2.75 31.12
C THR A 69 -24.47 -1.43 31.84
N ALA A 70 -25.67 -1.23 32.40
CA ALA A 70 -26.00 -0.05 33.20
C ALA A 70 -25.13 0.05 34.47
N ASP A 71 -24.89 -1.07 35.16
CA ASP A 71 -24.01 -1.09 36.34
C ASP A 71 -22.57 -0.70 35.98
N LEU A 72 -22.08 -1.13 34.81
CA LEU A 72 -20.74 -0.77 34.33
C LEU A 72 -20.63 0.74 34.03
N HIS A 73 -21.65 1.33 33.40
CA HIS A 73 -21.70 2.77 33.18
C HIS A 73 -21.79 3.55 34.50
N LEU A 74 -22.57 3.06 35.46
CA LEU A 74 -22.65 3.66 36.79
C LEU A 74 -21.30 3.61 37.52
N LEU A 75 -20.56 2.50 37.44
CA LEU A 75 -19.21 2.42 38.00
C LEU A 75 -18.23 3.40 37.33
N PHE A 76 -18.39 3.62 36.03
CA PHE A 76 -17.60 4.59 35.27
C PHE A 76 -17.90 6.03 35.71
N GLU A 77 -19.17 6.38 35.85
CA GLU A 77 -19.63 7.70 36.31
C GLU A 77 -19.24 7.97 37.77
N GLN A 78 -19.20 6.94 38.62
CA GLN A 78 -18.72 7.01 40.00
C GLN A 78 -17.18 7.05 40.12
N GLU A 79 -16.45 7.09 39.00
CA GLU A 79 -14.98 7.07 38.95
C GLU A 79 -14.33 5.85 39.60
N LYS A 80 -15.08 4.75 39.77
CA LYS A 80 -14.59 3.47 40.32
C LYS A 80 -13.88 2.64 39.25
N TYR A 81 -12.90 3.25 38.59
CA TYR A 81 -12.23 2.69 37.41
C TYR A 81 -11.52 1.36 37.68
N THR A 82 -10.90 1.21 38.85
CA THR A 82 -10.20 -0.03 39.22
C THR A 82 -11.16 -1.20 39.40
N ASP A 83 -12.33 -0.97 39.97
CA ASP A 83 -13.36 -2.00 40.13
C ASP A 83 -14.02 -2.33 38.79
N LEU A 84 -14.30 -1.33 37.97
CA LEU A 84 -14.79 -1.51 36.60
C LEU A 84 -13.84 -2.40 35.77
N LEU A 85 -12.53 -2.15 35.85
CA LEU A 85 -11.53 -2.93 35.12
C LEU A 85 -11.48 -4.41 35.52
N ARG A 86 -11.88 -4.76 36.76
CA ARG A 86 -11.94 -6.16 37.23
C ARG A 86 -13.05 -6.95 36.55
N HIS A 87 -14.11 -6.30 36.08
CA HIS A 87 -15.24 -6.96 35.44
C HIS A 87 -14.98 -7.32 33.96
N PHE A 88 -14.17 -6.54 33.22
CA PHE A 88 -13.95 -6.77 31.78
C PHE A 88 -13.40 -8.15 31.41
N PRO A 89 -12.38 -8.72 32.08
CA PRO A 89 -11.86 -10.03 31.70
C PRO A 89 -12.95 -11.12 31.72
N ARG A 90 -13.83 -11.08 32.73
CA ARG A 90 -14.96 -12.02 32.84
C ARG A 90 -15.97 -11.80 31.73
N LEU A 91 -16.39 -10.55 31.52
CA LEU A 91 -17.39 -10.20 30.50
C LEU A 91 -16.92 -10.48 29.06
N LEU A 92 -15.67 -10.13 28.72
CA LEU A 92 -15.10 -10.34 27.38
C LEU A 92 -14.87 -11.84 27.08
N SER A 93 -14.69 -12.66 28.13
CA SER A 93 -14.57 -14.11 28.01
C SER A 93 -15.92 -14.82 27.79
N LEU A 94 -17.06 -14.14 28.01
CA LEU A 94 -18.38 -14.75 27.82
C LEU A 94 -18.59 -15.17 26.35
N ARG A 95 -19.29 -16.29 26.19
CA ARG A 95 -19.66 -16.90 24.90
C ARG A 95 -21.09 -17.43 25.00
N GLY A 96 -21.77 -17.57 23.85
CA GLY A 96 -23.14 -18.08 23.77
C GLY A 96 -24.20 -17.13 24.34
N LYS A 97 -25.31 -17.69 24.84
CA LYS A 97 -26.49 -16.94 25.32
C LYS A 97 -26.19 -15.90 26.42
N ALA A 98 -25.19 -16.17 27.27
CA ALA A 98 -24.79 -15.24 28.33
C ALA A 98 -24.10 -13.97 27.81
N ALA A 99 -23.57 -14.00 26.58
CA ALA A 99 -22.92 -12.85 25.95
C ALA A 99 -23.88 -11.99 25.13
N GLU A 100 -25.05 -12.51 24.74
CA GLU A 100 -26.07 -11.80 23.95
C GLU A 100 -26.47 -10.42 24.50
N PRO A 101 -26.62 -10.20 25.83
CA PRO A 101 -26.98 -8.87 26.33
C PRO A 101 -25.84 -7.85 26.28
N TYR A 102 -24.61 -8.25 25.93
CA TYR A 102 -23.45 -7.36 25.92
C TYR A 102 -22.94 -7.12 24.50
N ASN A 103 -22.95 -5.85 24.09
CA ASN A 103 -22.23 -5.45 22.89
C ASN A 103 -20.72 -5.42 23.19
N LYS A 104 -19.96 -6.39 22.63
CA LYS A 104 -18.51 -6.48 22.83
C LYS A 104 -17.79 -5.20 22.45
N TRP A 105 -18.21 -4.54 21.36
CA TRP A 105 -17.59 -3.29 20.93
C TRP A 105 -17.72 -2.20 21.99
N GLU A 106 -18.93 -2.01 22.54
CA GLU A 106 -19.19 -1.03 23.60
C GLU A 106 -18.40 -1.34 24.87
N LEU A 107 -18.24 -2.62 25.23
CA LEU A 107 -17.39 -3.02 26.34
C LEU A 107 -15.92 -2.62 26.13
N TYR A 108 -15.37 -2.82 24.93
CA TYR A 108 -14.02 -2.36 24.62
C TYR A 108 -13.90 -0.84 24.62
N MET A 109 -14.90 -0.11 24.12
CA MET A 109 -14.91 1.35 24.18
C MET A 109 -14.95 1.86 25.62
N LEU A 110 -15.80 1.29 26.48
CA LEU A 110 -15.87 1.66 27.89
C LEU A 110 -14.56 1.34 28.63
N LYS A 111 -13.95 0.17 28.35
CA LYS A 111 -12.62 -0.20 28.86
C LYS A 111 -11.56 0.79 28.40
N PHE A 112 -11.60 1.21 27.14
CA PHE A 112 -10.68 2.19 26.59
C PHE A 112 -10.83 3.55 27.28
N GLU A 113 -12.06 4.07 27.41
CA GLU A 113 -12.33 5.33 28.12
C GLU A 113 -11.87 5.27 29.59
N THR A 114 -12.03 4.12 30.23
CA THR A 114 -11.53 3.89 31.59
C THR A 114 -10.00 4.05 31.66
N HIS A 115 -9.27 3.45 30.72
CA HIS A 115 -7.82 3.62 30.63
C HIS A 115 -7.40 5.07 30.30
N MET A 116 -8.18 5.78 29.49
CA MET A 116 -7.95 7.21 29.19
C MET A 116 -8.10 8.07 30.45
N ARG A 117 -9.17 7.88 31.23
CA ARG A 117 -9.41 8.59 32.50
C ARG A 117 -8.31 8.32 33.54
N MET A 118 -7.81 7.09 33.58
CA MET A 118 -6.66 6.69 34.41
C MET A 118 -5.30 7.17 33.86
N LYS A 119 -5.27 7.86 32.71
CA LYS A 119 -4.04 8.30 32.03
C LYS A 119 -3.06 7.15 31.76
N ALA A 120 -3.58 5.96 31.44
CA ALA A 120 -2.80 4.75 31.17
C ALA A 120 -2.73 4.49 29.66
N SER A 121 -1.73 5.08 28.98
CA SER A 121 -1.68 5.09 27.50
C SER A 121 -1.47 3.70 26.89
N ALA A 122 -0.54 2.92 27.43
CA ALA A 122 -0.24 1.58 26.92
C ALA A 122 -1.47 0.64 26.92
N PRO A 123 -2.22 0.47 28.03
CA PRO A 123 -3.42 -0.38 28.01
C PRO A 123 -4.57 0.22 27.21
N ALA A 124 -4.67 1.55 27.08
CA ALA A 124 -5.64 2.19 26.18
C ALA A 124 -5.37 1.81 24.71
N LEU A 125 -4.12 1.91 24.26
CA LEU A 125 -3.72 1.53 22.90
C LEU A 125 -3.94 0.04 22.62
N ALA A 126 -3.65 -0.85 23.59
CA ALA A 126 -3.94 -2.28 23.46
C ALA A 126 -5.45 -2.53 23.29
N THR A 127 -6.26 -1.86 24.10
CA THR A 127 -7.73 -1.99 24.05
C THR A 127 -8.31 -1.50 22.71
N LEU A 128 -7.76 -0.45 22.10
CA LEU A 128 -8.18 0.01 20.76
C LEU A 128 -7.84 -1.02 19.66
N ARG A 129 -6.70 -1.71 19.77
CA ARG A 129 -6.33 -2.77 18.83
C ARG A 129 -7.29 -3.94 18.94
N ASP A 130 -7.54 -4.42 20.16
CA ASP A 130 -8.52 -5.49 20.42
C ASP A 130 -9.92 -5.10 19.90
N ALA A 131 -10.32 -3.84 20.10
CA ALA A 131 -11.60 -3.34 19.59
C ALA A 131 -11.65 -3.39 18.07
N SER A 132 -10.59 -2.94 17.39
CA SER A 132 -10.50 -2.92 15.94
C SER A 132 -10.55 -4.30 15.30
N GLU A 133 -10.19 -5.37 16.03
CA GLU A 133 -10.27 -6.75 15.54
C GLU A 133 -11.71 -7.32 15.58
N ILE A 134 -12.62 -6.68 16.32
CA ILE A 134 -13.99 -7.20 16.57
C ILE A 134 -15.03 -6.50 15.70
N THR A 135 -14.71 -5.34 15.12
CA THR A 135 -15.63 -4.57 14.30
C THR A 135 -15.28 -4.65 12.82
N ASP A 136 -16.28 -4.88 11.97
CA ASP A 136 -16.16 -4.79 10.51
C ASP A 136 -16.62 -3.42 9.96
N ASP A 137 -17.24 -2.59 10.81
CA ASP A 137 -17.67 -1.25 10.42
C ASP A 137 -16.48 -0.32 10.17
N ALA A 138 -16.36 0.14 8.91
CA ALA A 138 -15.30 1.03 8.46
C ALA A 138 -15.19 2.30 9.31
N THR A 139 -16.31 2.84 9.82
CA THR A 139 -16.33 4.06 10.64
C THR A 139 -15.68 3.84 11.99
N LYS A 140 -16.02 2.71 12.63
CA LYS A 140 -15.46 2.30 13.92
C LYS A 140 -13.98 1.93 13.81
N LEU A 141 -13.60 1.22 12.75
CA LEU A 141 -12.20 0.92 12.43
C LEU A 141 -11.38 2.19 12.24
N ALA A 142 -11.92 3.13 11.46
CA ALA A 142 -11.26 4.40 11.20
C ALA A 142 -11.06 5.19 12.49
N TRP A 143 -12.09 5.27 13.33
CA TRP A 143 -12.01 5.91 14.64
C TRP A 143 -10.91 5.28 15.52
N CYS A 144 -10.88 3.95 15.66
CA CYS A 144 -9.85 3.27 16.47
C CYS A 144 -8.42 3.58 16.00
N LYS A 145 -8.18 3.50 14.68
CA LYS A 145 -6.86 3.75 14.09
C LYS A 145 -6.43 5.21 14.26
N SER A 146 -7.36 6.14 14.06
CA SER A 146 -7.10 7.58 14.18
C SER A 146 -6.86 7.99 15.64
N VAL A 147 -7.58 7.41 16.60
CA VAL A 147 -7.33 7.65 18.03
C VAL A 147 -6.03 7.00 18.50
N ASP A 148 -5.68 5.80 18.02
CA ASP A 148 -4.36 5.18 18.28
C ASP A 148 -3.22 6.09 17.79
N LEU A 149 -3.34 6.66 16.58
CA LEU A 149 -2.39 7.64 16.05
C LEU A 149 -2.35 8.92 16.89
N LEU A 150 -3.51 9.45 17.28
CA LEU A 150 -3.61 10.66 18.10
C LEU A 150 -2.92 10.50 19.45
N ILE A 151 -3.17 9.39 20.15
CA ILE A 151 -2.53 9.10 21.45
C ILE A 151 -1.01 9.02 21.29
N LYS A 152 -0.52 8.37 20.23
CA LYS A 152 0.92 8.27 19.93
C LYS A 152 1.56 9.63 19.62
N ARG A 153 0.83 10.56 19.00
CA ARG A 153 1.30 11.92 18.70
C ARG A 153 1.16 12.88 19.89
N SER A 154 0.26 12.59 20.82
CA SER A 154 0.09 13.37 22.05
C SER A 154 1.20 13.10 23.05
N LYS A 155 1.54 14.11 23.88
CA LYS A 155 2.43 13.94 25.03
C LYS A 155 1.63 14.17 26.30
N THR A 156 1.60 13.20 27.21
CA THR A 156 0.83 13.29 28.46
C THR A 156 -0.67 13.53 28.21
N PHE A 157 -1.24 12.92 27.15
CA PHE A 157 -2.63 13.14 26.72
C PHE A 157 -2.97 14.60 26.37
N LEU A 158 -1.95 15.39 26.06
CA LEU A 158 -2.10 16.73 25.51
C LEU A 158 -1.61 16.67 24.06
N TYR A 159 -2.54 16.82 23.12
CA TYR A 159 -2.20 17.00 21.72
C TYR A 159 -1.76 18.44 21.50
N GLN A 160 -0.58 18.62 20.93
CA GLN A 160 -0.03 19.94 20.62
C GLN A 160 -0.06 20.13 19.10
N PRO A 161 -1.00 20.92 18.56
CA PRO A 161 -1.05 21.17 17.13
C PRO A 161 0.24 21.85 16.64
N SER A 162 0.63 21.54 15.40
CA SER A 162 1.81 22.12 14.77
C SER A 162 1.63 23.62 14.59
N PRO A 163 2.65 24.45 14.90
CA PRO A 163 2.56 25.89 14.68
C PRO A 163 2.68 26.19 13.18
N MET A 164 1.54 26.20 12.47
CA MET A 164 1.52 26.63 11.05
C MET A 164 1.74 28.14 10.89
N LYS A 165 1.56 28.92 11.96
CA LYS A 165 1.76 30.38 12.02
C LYS A 165 2.61 30.72 13.25
N LYS A 166 3.05 31.97 13.36
CA LYS A 166 3.88 32.46 14.49
C LYS A 166 3.24 32.25 15.87
N GLU A 167 1.93 32.00 15.94
CA GLU A 167 1.22 31.67 17.17
C GLU A 167 1.07 30.17 17.33
N LYS A 168 1.56 29.65 18.45
CA LYS A 168 1.45 28.24 18.82
C LYS A 168 0.04 27.98 19.39
N PRO A 169 -0.78 27.12 18.78
CA PRO A 169 -2.10 26.80 19.30
C PRO A 169 -2.02 26.21 20.72
N PRO A 170 -3.03 26.43 21.58
CA PRO A 170 -3.05 25.82 22.90
C PRO A 170 -3.09 24.30 22.80
N ALA A 171 -2.49 23.61 23.77
CA ALA A 171 -2.56 22.16 23.84
C ALA A 171 -3.99 21.71 24.13
N ILE A 172 -4.43 20.64 23.45
CA ILE A 172 -5.78 20.09 23.55
C ILE A 172 -5.71 18.81 24.39
N ASP A 173 -6.47 18.75 25.48
CA ASP A 173 -6.61 17.52 26.26
C ASP A 173 -7.40 16.48 25.47
N ILE A 174 -6.90 15.26 25.33
CA ILE A 174 -7.56 14.16 24.59
C ILE A 174 -8.29 13.17 25.50
N ILE A 175 -8.29 13.40 26.82
CA ILE A 175 -8.99 12.54 27.79
C ILE A 175 -10.49 12.61 27.57
N ASP A 176 -11.05 13.80 27.40
CA ASP A 176 -12.47 13.98 27.12
C ASP A 176 -12.84 13.60 25.67
N ALA A 177 -14.04 13.04 25.48
CA ALA A 177 -14.47 12.52 24.18
C ALA A 177 -14.73 13.65 23.16
N GLU A 178 -15.25 14.79 23.59
CA GLU A 178 -15.53 15.92 22.69
C GLU A 178 -14.25 16.66 22.32
N SER A 179 -13.37 16.90 23.29
CA SER A 179 -12.05 17.52 23.03
C SER A 179 -11.18 16.65 22.13
N ARG A 180 -11.31 15.31 22.20
CA ARG A 180 -10.63 14.37 21.31
C ARG A 180 -11.06 14.53 19.85
N LYS A 181 -12.33 14.84 19.57
CA LYS A 181 -12.79 15.14 18.19
C LYS A 181 -12.13 16.41 17.66
N VAL A 182 -11.99 17.43 18.49
CA VAL A 182 -11.28 18.68 18.14
C VAL A 182 -9.80 18.39 17.87
N ALA A 183 -9.17 17.55 18.71
CA ALA A 183 -7.79 17.13 18.52
C ALA A 183 -7.58 16.32 17.23
N LEU A 184 -8.52 15.44 16.86
CA LEU A 184 -8.48 14.71 15.58
C LEU A 184 -8.55 15.65 14.37
N LYS A 185 -9.40 16.69 14.43
CA LYS A 185 -9.45 17.72 13.37
C LYS A 185 -8.14 18.51 13.27
N ALA A 186 -7.55 18.86 14.41
CA ALA A 186 -6.25 19.52 14.43
C ALA A 186 -5.13 18.61 13.88
N LEU A 187 -5.14 17.33 14.24
CA LEU A 187 -4.21 16.32 13.70
C LEU A 187 -4.35 16.16 12.19
N LEU A 188 -5.57 16.12 11.67
CA LEU A 188 -5.82 16.07 10.23
C LEU A 188 -5.22 17.29 9.52
N ALA A 189 -5.43 18.50 10.06
CA ALA A 189 -4.86 19.71 9.50
C ALA A 189 -3.32 19.66 9.48
N ASP A 190 -2.71 19.23 10.59
CA ASP A 190 -1.25 19.12 10.70
C ASP A 190 -0.66 18.11 9.70
N GLU A 191 -1.27 16.93 9.56
CA GLU A 191 -0.84 15.92 8.60
C GLU A 191 -1.05 16.41 7.15
N LEU A 192 -2.16 17.09 6.86
CA LEU A 192 -2.39 17.70 5.53
C LEU A 192 -1.34 18.76 5.20
N ALA A 193 -0.92 19.59 6.14
CA ALA A 193 0.12 20.60 5.90
C ALA A 193 1.49 19.98 5.58
N VAL A 194 1.77 18.77 6.09
CA VAL A 194 3.00 18.03 5.75
C VAL A 194 2.91 17.38 4.37
N VAL A 195 1.74 16.91 3.98
CA VAL A 195 1.54 16.13 2.74
C VAL A 195 1.25 17.00 1.53
N LYS A 196 0.49 18.10 1.66
CA LYS A 196 0.17 19.04 0.58
C LYS A 196 1.37 19.47 -0.27
N PRO A 197 2.51 19.93 0.28
CA PRO A 197 3.65 20.31 -0.56
C PRO A 197 4.27 19.12 -1.31
N LYS A 198 4.12 17.89 -0.82
CA LYS A 198 4.57 16.68 -1.55
C LYS A 198 3.65 16.38 -2.72
N VAL A 199 2.34 16.54 -2.53
CA VAL A 199 1.33 16.38 -3.59
C VAL A 199 1.55 17.43 -4.67
N GLU A 200 1.71 18.71 -4.32
CA GLU A 200 2.00 19.80 -5.27
C GLU A 200 3.27 19.51 -6.08
N LYS A 201 4.36 19.16 -5.40
CA LYS A 201 5.62 18.77 -6.05
C LYS A 201 5.44 17.59 -7.01
N ALA A 202 4.62 16.61 -6.65
CA ALA A 202 4.33 15.46 -7.50
C ALA A 202 3.49 15.82 -8.74
N MET A 203 2.54 16.76 -8.58
CA MET A 203 1.70 17.26 -9.66
C MET A 203 2.51 18.06 -10.69
N ASP A 204 3.39 18.94 -10.21
CA ASP A 204 4.28 19.76 -11.06
C ASP A 204 5.44 18.95 -11.64
N GLY A 205 5.80 17.86 -10.97
CA GLY A 205 6.87 16.97 -11.36
C GLY A 205 6.66 16.28 -12.71
N ARG A 206 7.78 15.82 -13.29
CA ARG A 206 7.82 14.92 -14.46
C ARG A 206 8.20 13.49 -14.09
N SER A 207 8.27 13.18 -12.79
CA SER A 207 8.73 11.89 -12.29
C SER A 207 7.55 11.08 -11.74
N ILE A 208 7.46 9.82 -12.15
CA ILE A 208 6.51 8.86 -11.57
C ILE A 208 6.88 8.56 -10.11
N VAL A 209 8.16 8.65 -9.76
CA VAL A 209 8.65 8.40 -8.39
C VAL A 209 8.05 9.41 -7.40
N SER A 210 8.01 10.70 -7.75
CA SER A 210 7.39 11.70 -6.88
C SER A 210 5.88 11.47 -6.69
N ILE A 211 5.19 10.94 -7.71
CA ILE A 211 3.78 10.57 -7.60
C ILE A 211 3.60 9.37 -6.67
N ALA A 212 4.45 8.35 -6.77
CA ALA A 212 4.41 7.20 -5.87
C ALA A 212 4.66 7.60 -4.41
N GLU A 213 5.64 8.47 -4.15
CA GLU A 213 5.92 9.01 -2.81
C GLU A 213 4.73 9.82 -2.26
N ALA A 214 4.07 10.63 -3.10
CA ALA A 214 2.89 11.40 -2.69
C ALA A 214 1.68 10.50 -2.39
N VAL A 215 1.43 9.48 -3.23
CA VAL A 215 0.37 8.48 -2.99
C VAL A 215 0.65 7.72 -1.69
N GLN A 216 1.90 7.32 -1.43
CA GLN A 216 2.27 6.66 -0.18
C GLN A 216 2.07 7.58 1.03
N ALA A 217 2.41 8.86 0.91
CA ALA A 217 2.21 9.83 1.98
C ALA A 217 0.72 10.08 2.30
N LEU A 218 -0.18 9.89 1.32
CA LEU A 218 -1.63 10.00 1.50
C LEU A 218 -2.29 8.72 2.06
N GLN A 219 -1.55 7.61 2.23
CA GLN A 219 -2.12 6.38 2.76
C GLN A 219 -2.64 6.57 4.19
N GLY A 220 -3.90 6.24 4.44
CA GLY A 220 -4.55 6.35 5.75
C GLY A 220 -5.17 7.72 6.05
N PHE A 221 -5.09 8.69 5.13
CA PHE A 221 -5.81 9.96 5.30
C PHE A 221 -7.32 9.80 5.25
N ASP A 222 -7.83 8.87 4.44
CA ASP A 222 -9.25 8.52 4.38
C ASP A 222 -9.79 8.08 5.76
N VAL A 223 -8.99 7.31 6.49
CA VAL A 223 -9.27 6.87 7.87
C VAL A 223 -9.26 8.05 8.85
N LEU A 224 -8.33 8.99 8.69
CA LEU A 224 -8.22 10.17 9.55
C LEU A 224 -9.35 11.17 9.32
N GLU A 225 -9.70 11.44 8.05
CA GLU A 225 -10.80 12.31 7.64
C GLU A 225 -12.14 11.80 8.17
N LEU A 226 -12.40 10.50 7.99
CA LEU A 226 -13.63 9.86 8.44
C LEU A 226 -13.75 9.93 9.98
N ALA A 227 -12.67 9.71 10.71
CA ALA A 227 -12.65 9.83 12.18
C ALA A 227 -12.77 11.28 12.68
N ALA A 228 -12.28 12.27 11.93
CA ALA A 228 -12.40 13.69 12.25
C ALA A 228 -13.82 14.24 12.02
N GLY A 229 -14.76 13.40 11.56
CA GLY A 229 -16.14 13.77 11.26
C GLY A 229 -16.30 14.42 9.88
N GLY A 230 -15.27 14.35 9.03
CA GLY A 230 -15.35 14.70 7.62
C GLY A 230 -15.72 13.49 6.76
N GLY A 231 -16.23 13.74 5.56
CA GLY A 231 -16.19 12.73 4.50
C GLY A 231 -14.75 12.50 4.04
N ASN A 232 -14.52 11.48 3.22
CA ASN A 232 -13.20 11.20 2.64
C ASN A 232 -12.99 11.84 1.26
N GLU A 233 -13.59 13.01 1.03
CA GLU A 233 -13.66 13.64 -0.29
C GLU A 233 -12.33 14.30 -0.68
N GLU A 234 -11.65 14.99 0.24
CA GLU A 234 -10.40 15.70 -0.04
C GLU A 234 -9.25 14.71 -0.34
N SER A 235 -9.04 13.71 0.51
CA SER A 235 -8.04 12.66 0.28
C SER A 235 -8.29 11.87 -1.02
N LYS A 236 -9.54 11.49 -1.30
CA LYS A 236 -9.89 10.80 -2.56
C LYS A 236 -9.65 11.68 -3.79
N ALA A 237 -9.98 12.97 -3.72
CA ALA A 237 -9.72 13.90 -4.81
C ALA A 237 -8.21 14.00 -5.09
N MET A 238 -7.39 14.21 -4.05
CA MET A 238 -5.92 14.26 -4.20
C MET A 238 -5.35 12.96 -4.79
N ILE A 239 -5.81 11.80 -4.33
CA ILE A 239 -5.39 10.49 -4.86
C ILE A 239 -5.81 10.32 -6.33
N ALA A 240 -7.04 10.73 -6.68
CA ALA A 240 -7.55 10.65 -8.05
C ALA A 240 -6.79 11.56 -9.02
N GLU A 241 -6.41 12.77 -8.59
CA GLU A 241 -5.58 13.69 -9.37
C GLU A 241 -4.18 13.13 -9.60
N LEU A 242 -3.52 12.63 -8.55
CA LEU A 242 -2.20 11.99 -8.65
C LEU A 242 -2.22 10.77 -9.58
N ARG A 243 -3.26 9.93 -9.49
CA ARG A 243 -3.48 8.81 -10.41
C ARG A 243 -3.57 9.29 -11.85
N THR A 244 -4.44 10.26 -12.12
CA THR A 244 -4.66 10.81 -13.47
C THR A 244 -3.37 11.38 -14.03
N ARG A 245 -2.63 12.14 -13.22
CA ARG A 245 -1.32 12.69 -13.58
C ARG A 245 -0.30 11.61 -13.89
N GLY A 246 -0.24 10.55 -13.08
CA GLY A 246 0.69 9.44 -13.28
C GLY A 246 0.41 8.68 -14.57
N ILE A 247 -0.87 8.41 -14.86
CA ILE A 247 -1.30 7.79 -16.13
C ILE A 247 -0.92 8.68 -17.31
N ALA A 248 -1.20 9.99 -17.24
CA ALA A 248 -0.86 10.93 -18.30
C ALA A 248 0.65 11.02 -18.57
N LEU A 249 1.50 10.97 -17.52
CA LEU A 249 2.95 10.93 -17.69
C LEU A 249 3.41 9.65 -18.38
N MET A 250 2.91 8.48 -17.97
CA MET A 250 3.24 7.21 -18.62
C MET A 250 2.79 7.18 -20.09
N ALA A 251 1.56 7.64 -20.38
CA ALA A 251 1.04 7.74 -21.74
C ALA A 251 1.91 8.67 -22.61
N LYS A 252 2.32 9.82 -22.07
CA LYS A 252 3.24 10.73 -22.76
C LYS A 252 4.58 10.06 -23.08
N THR A 253 5.14 9.27 -22.15
CA THR A 253 6.38 8.51 -22.38
C THR A 253 6.19 7.47 -23.49
N VAL A 254 5.08 6.73 -23.51
CA VAL A 254 4.77 5.76 -24.58
C VAL A 254 4.68 6.46 -25.94
N ILE A 255 3.99 7.59 -26.03
CA ILE A 255 3.88 8.38 -27.28
C ILE A 255 5.26 8.85 -27.76
N GLN A 256 6.11 9.34 -26.85
CA GLN A 256 7.47 9.76 -27.19
C GLN A 256 8.32 8.59 -27.70
N MET A 257 8.25 7.43 -27.05
CA MET A 257 8.95 6.22 -27.51
C MET A 257 8.42 5.74 -28.86
N GLN A 258 7.11 5.83 -29.11
CA GLN A 258 6.51 5.48 -30.40
C GLN A 258 6.99 6.39 -31.54
N ALA A 259 7.11 7.69 -31.28
CA ALA A 259 7.69 8.64 -32.24
C ALA A 259 9.16 8.30 -32.53
N ASN A 260 9.95 8.04 -31.49
CA ASN A 260 11.37 7.66 -31.64
C ASN A 260 11.53 6.33 -32.40
N GLN A 261 10.72 5.32 -32.07
CA GLN A 261 10.71 4.04 -32.79
C GLN A 261 10.39 4.25 -34.27
N THR A 262 9.42 5.10 -34.61
CA THR A 262 9.05 5.38 -36.00
C THR A 262 10.17 6.09 -36.75
N GLN A 263 10.89 7.00 -36.08
CA GLN A 263 12.07 7.65 -36.66
C GLN A 263 13.21 6.66 -36.89
N ILE A 264 13.48 5.75 -35.94
CA ILE A 264 14.49 4.69 -36.08
C ILE A 264 14.15 3.80 -37.28
N ASP A 265 12.90 3.36 -37.40
CA ASP A 265 12.44 2.53 -38.51
C ASP A 265 12.59 3.23 -39.87
N LYS A 266 12.22 4.52 -39.95
CA LYS A 266 12.42 5.34 -41.15
C LYS A 266 13.90 5.47 -41.52
N ASN A 267 14.76 5.76 -40.56
CA ASN A 267 16.20 5.88 -40.82
C ASN A 267 16.78 4.52 -41.24
N ALA A 268 16.38 3.41 -40.60
CA ALA A 268 16.88 2.07 -40.92
C ALA A 268 16.48 1.60 -42.32
N THR A 269 15.35 2.06 -42.82
CA THR A 269 14.83 1.75 -44.16
C THR A 269 15.30 2.70 -45.26
N GLU A 270 16.04 3.77 -44.92
CA GLU A 270 16.60 4.69 -45.90
C GLU A 270 17.58 3.98 -46.84
N LEU A 271 17.45 4.20 -48.14
CA LEU A 271 18.32 3.59 -49.14
C LEU A 271 19.62 4.38 -49.25
N ILE A 272 20.72 3.71 -48.91
CA ILE A 272 22.08 4.26 -49.07
C ILE A 272 22.68 3.72 -50.35
N ARG A 273 23.24 4.64 -51.13
CA ARG A 273 24.07 4.34 -52.29
C ARG A 273 25.42 3.78 -51.83
N TYR A 274 25.80 2.63 -52.33
CA TYR A 274 27.15 2.09 -52.15
C TYR A 274 27.73 1.64 -53.49
N VAL A 275 29.03 1.84 -53.66
CA VAL A 275 29.73 1.49 -54.90
C VAL A 275 30.36 0.12 -54.69
N VAL A 276 29.95 -0.85 -55.49
CA VAL A 276 30.56 -2.18 -55.51
C VAL A 276 31.51 -2.26 -56.71
N SER A 277 32.74 -2.65 -56.44
CA SER A 277 33.71 -2.95 -57.49
C SER A 277 33.48 -4.38 -57.96
N ILE A 278 33.02 -4.55 -59.20
CA ILE A 278 32.74 -5.86 -59.79
C ILE A 278 33.86 -6.18 -60.81
N PRO A 279 34.51 -7.34 -60.73
CA PRO A 279 35.51 -7.74 -61.71
C PRO A 279 34.85 -7.93 -63.08
N ASN A 280 35.41 -7.27 -64.09
CA ASN A 280 35.03 -7.43 -65.49
C ASN A 280 35.78 -8.60 -66.10
N PHE A 281 35.18 -9.20 -67.13
CA PHE A 281 35.77 -10.30 -67.89
C PHE A 281 37.16 -9.98 -68.49
N ASN A 282 37.43 -8.72 -68.80
CA ASN A 282 38.71 -8.24 -69.35
C ASN A 282 39.81 -7.95 -68.30
N GLY A 283 39.66 -8.39 -67.05
CA GLY A 283 40.68 -8.20 -66.00
C GLY A 283 40.72 -6.80 -65.38
N GLY A 284 39.73 -5.95 -65.65
CA GLY A 284 39.51 -4.67 -64.96
C GLY A 284 38.38 -4.74 -63.93
N PHE A 285 38.15 -3.67 -63.18
CA PHE A 285 36.99 -3.55 -62.28
C PHE A 285 36.02 -2.50 -62.83
N SER A 286 34.71 -2.81 -62.89
CA SER A 286 33.67 -1.80 -63.06
C SER A 286 33.10 -1.41 -61.71
N GLN A 287 32.96 -0.10 -61.49
CA GLN A 287 32.21 0.42 -60.35
C GLN A 287 30.72 0.39 -60.70
N GLN A 288 29.96 -0.47 -60.04
CA GLN A 288 28.50 -0.46 -60.12
C GLN A 288 27.92 0.22 -58.88
N VAL A 289 27.01 1.15 -59.11
CA VAL A 289 26.23 1.76 -58.05
C VAL A 289 25.11 0.81 -57.66
N ARG A 290 25.09 0.38 -56.41
CA ARG A 290 23.98 -0.40 -55.83
C ARG A 290 23.35 0.38 -54.69
N TYR A 291 22.09 0.06 -54.39
CA TYR A 291 21.35 0.61 -53.27
C TYR A 291 21.11 -0.50 -52.26
N ARG A 292 21.21 -0.16 -50.97
CA ARG A 292 20.81 -1.04 -49.88
C ARG A 292 20.15 -0.23 -48.78
N LYS A 293 19.31 -0.85 -47.97
CA LYS A 293 18.83 -0.19 -46.74
C LYS A 293 20.01 0.14 -45.83
N ARG A 294 19.97 1.27 -45.13
CA ARG A 294 20.99 1.66 -44.14
C ARG A 294 21.17 0.59 -43.07
N GLY A 295 20.06 -0.01 -42.64
CA GLY A 295 20.01 -0.89 -41.48
C GLY A 295 20.00 -0.12 -40.16
N LEU A 296 19.98 -0.86 -39.06
CA LEU A 296 20.07 -0.29 -37.72
C LEU A 296 21.52 0.02 -37.36
N GLU A 297 21.77 1.22 -36.85
CA GLU A 297 23.06 1.57 -36.26
C GLU A 297 23.14 1.08 -34.80
N GLN A 298 24.35 1.00 -34.23
CA GLN A 298 24.52 0.57 -32.84
C GLN A 298 23.73 1.44 -31.84
N ARG A 299 23.60 2.74 -32.14
CA ARG A 299 22.79 3.68 -31.37
C ARG A 299 21.31 3.30 -31.42
N ASP A 300 20.77 3.04 -32.61
CA ASP A 300 19.38 2.62 -32.81
C ASP A 300 19.08 1.33 -32.04
N ILE A 301 19.99 0.35 -32.09
CA ILE A 301 19.88 -0.92 -31.35
C ILE A 301 19.79 -0.68 -29.84
N ASN A 302 20.65 0.20 -29.30
CA ASN A 302 20.66 0.53 -27.88
C ASN A 302 19.37 1.26 -27.47
N ASP A 303 18.89 2.19 -28.30
CA ASP A 303 17.65 2.93 -28.07
C ASP A 303 16.43 2.00 -28.08
N LEU A 304 16.32 1.08 -29.06
CA LEU A 304 15.25 0.07 -29.12
C LEU A 304 15.28 -0.86 -27.89
N LYS A 305 16.46 -1.33 -27.46
CA LYS A 305 16.60 -2.15 -26.24
C LYS A 305 16.16 -1.40 -24.98
N GLN A 306 16.52 -0.12 -24.87
CA GLN A 306 16.09 0.72 -23.75
C GLN A 306 14.57 0.97 -23.78
N MET A 307 13.97 1.13 -24.95
CA MET A 307 12.51 1.24 -25.10
C MET A 307 11.80 -0.04 -24.65
N ILE A 308 12.30 -1.23 -25.04
CA ILE A 308 11.76 -2.52 -24.58
C ILE A 308 11.74 -2.56 -23.05
N LYS A 309 12.90 -2.34 -22.41
CA LYS A 309 13.03 -2.37 -20.94
C LYS A 309 12.10 -1.37 -20.25
N THR A 310 11.98 -0.16 -20.80
CA THR A 310 11.14 0.89 -20.21
C THR A 310 9.66 0.54 -20.35
N THR A 311 9.25 0.00 -21.50
CA THR A 311 7.87 -0.39 -21.79
C THR A 311 7.42 -1.58 -20.92
N GLU A 312 8.32 -2.56 -20.70
CA GLU A 312 8.09 -3.68 -19.77
C GLU A 312 7.83 -3.21 -18.33
N GLN A 313 8.44 -2.09 -17.90
CA GLN A 313 8.21 -1.52 -16.57
C GLN A 313 6.93 -0.68 -16.49
N ILE A 314 6.50 -0.04 -17.59
CA ILE A 314 5.28 0.79 -17.60
C ILE A 314 4.03 -0.05 -17.29
N ILE A 315 3.90 -1.25 -17.83
CA ILE A 315 2.72 -2.12 -17.63
C ILE A 315 2.46 -2.44 -16.14
N PRO A 316 3.41 -3.04 -15.39
CA PRO A 316 3.20 -3.33 -13.97
C PRO A 316 3.10 -2.05 -13.13
N ASN A 317 3.78 -0.96 -13.50
CA ASN A 317 3.69 0.32 -12.79
C ASN A 317 2.30 0.95 -12.95
N ALA A 318 1.71 0.90 -14.15
CA ALA A 318 0.35 1.40 -14.40
C ALA A 318 -0.69 0.62 -13.59
N LYS A 319 -0.59 -0.72 -13.56
CA LYS A 319 -1.44 -1.59 -12.73
C LYS A 319 -1.25 -1.32 -11.24
N GLY A 320 0.00 -1.18 -10.81
CA GLY A 320 0.37 -0.88 -9.43
C GLY A 320 -0.20 0.45 -8.97
N LEU A 321 -0.07 1.51 -9.79
CA LEU A 321 -0.61 2.83 -9.51
C LEU A 321 -2.14 2.80 -9.41
N ALA A 322 -2.83 2.18 -10.37
CA ALA A 322 -4.29 2.04 -10.33
C ALA A 322 -4.74 1.34 -9.03
N LYS A 323 -4.10 0.22 -8.68
CA LYS A 323 -4.43 -0.51 -7.44
C LYS A 323 -4.13 0.30 -6.17
N ALA A 324 -2.97 0.95 -6.11
CA ALA A 324 -2.55 1.74 -4.95
C ALA A 324 -3.44 2.97 -4.69
N THR A 325 -4.10 3.46 -5.73
CA THR A 325 -5.00 4.64 -5.67
C THR A 325 -6.48 4.25 -5.60
N GLY A 326 -6.79 2.95 -5.47
CA GLY A 326 -8.17 2.45 -5.46
C GLY A 326 -8.88 2.51 -6.81
N GLY A 327 -8.15 2.81 -7.89
CA GLY A 327 -8.65 2.83 -9.26
C GLY A 327 -8.80 1.45 -9.87
N GLN A 328 -9.60 1.38 -10.94
CA GLN A 328 -9.81 0.14 -11.67
C GLN A 328 -8.73 -0.07 -12.72
N VAL A 329 -8.31 -1.32 -12.94
CA VAL A 329 -7.35 -1.68 -14.00
C VAL A 329 -7.87 -1.27 -15.39
N ARG A 330 -9.19 -1.22 -15.57
CA ARG A 330 -9.83 -0.77 -16.81
C ARG A 330 -9.46 0.68 -17.18
N GLU A 331 -9.20 1.55 -16.20
CA GLU A 331 -8.81 2.93 -16.45
C GLU A 331 -7.41 3.06 -17.09
N VAL A 332 -6.59 2.01 -16.98
CA VAL A 332 -5.23 1.96 -17.55
C VAL A 332 -5.10 0.96 -18.70
N GLU A 333 -6.21 0.38 -19.16
CA GLU A 333 -6.21 -0.67 -20.20
C GLU A 333 -5.71 -0.16 -21.55
N ASP A 334 -6.11 1.04 -21.95
CA ASP A 334 -5.65 1.68 -23.19
C ASP A 334 -4.14 1.94 -23.15
N LEU A 335 -3.62 2.40 -22.00
CA LEU A 335 -2.19 2.61 -21.80
C LEU A 335 -1.41 1.30 -21.86
N ILE A 336 -1.93 0.23 -21.25
CA ILE A 336 -1.32 -1.11 -21.29
C ILE A 336 -1.29 -1.62 -22.74
N THR A 337 -2.39 -1.51 -23.47
CA THR A 337 -2.48 -1.93 -24.88
C THR A 337 -1.48 -1.16 -25.74
N ALA A 338 -1.41 0.17 -25.59
CA ALA A 338 -0.45 0.99 -26.31
C ALA A 338 1.01 0.63 -26.00
N ALA A 339 1.32 0.31 -24.74
CA ALA A 339 2.63 -0.17 -24.34
C ALA A 339 2.95 -1.55 -24.95
N GLU A 340 2.02 -2.51 -24.93
CA GLU A 340 2.21 -3.83 -25.54
C GLU A 340 2.40 -3.75 -27.07
N ASP A 341 1.65 -2.90 -27.75
CA ASP A 341 1.80 -2.68 -29.18
C ASP A 341 3.15 -2.05 -29.53
N LEU A 342 3.58 -1.05 -28.74
CA LEU A 342 4.91 -0.46 -28.88
C LEU A 342 6.02 -1.49 -28.64
N LEU A 343 5.88 -2.35 -27.63
CA LEU A 343 6.84 -3.41 -27.34
C LEU A 343 6.99 -4.34 -28.55
N ARG A 344 5.87 -4.86 -29.07
CA ARG A 344 5.86 -5.73 -30.26
C ARG A 344 6.46 -5.05 -31.48
N LYS A 345 6.16 -3.77 -31.72
CA LYS A 345 6.69 -3.01 -32.85
C LYS A 345 8.20 -2.79 -32.74
N THR A 346 8.67 -2.46 -31.55
CA THR A 346 10.08 -2.29 -31.22
C THR A 346 10.86 -3.59 -31.43
N GLU A 347 10.35 -4.73 -30.94
CA GLU A 347 10.95 -6.05 -31.16
C GLU A 347 11.02 -6.44 -32.64
N ARG A 348 9.95 -6.18 -33.40
CA ARG A 348 9.95 -6.41 -34.86
C ARG A 348 11.01 -5.58 -35.57
N THR A 349 11.15 -4.31 -35.20
CA THR A 349 12.16 -3.41 -35.79
C THR A 349 13.56 -3.92 -35.49
N LEU A 350 13.80 -4.31 -34.23
CA LEU A 350 15.10 -4.80 -33.77
C LEU A 350 15.52 -6.11 -34.48
N ASN A 351 14.56 -6.98 -34.78
CA ASN A 351 14.79 -8.28 -35.41
C ASN A 351 14.58 -8.30 -36.93
N ALA A 352 14.30 -7.15 -37.56
CA ALA A 352 14.08 -7.07 -39.00
C ALA A 352 15.38 -7.31 -39.76
N ASP A 353 15.29 -8.04 -40.87
CA ASP A 353 16.42 -8.22 -41.78
C ASP A 353 16.51 -7.02 -42.74
N TYR A 354 17.63 -6.30 -42.65
CA TYR A 354 17.95 -5.15 -43.49
C TYR A 354 18.97 -5.49 -44.58
N SER A 355 19.37 -6.76 -44.71
CA SER A 355 20.38 -7.22 -45.67
C SER A 355 19.85 -7.44 -47.09
N ASP A 356 18.52 -7.55 -47.27
CA ASP A 356 17.90 -7.68 -48.59
C ASP A 356 18.20 -6.44 -49.47
N THR A 357 19.12 -6.61 -50.41
CA THR A 357 19.43 -5.65 -51.47
C THR A 357 18.44 -5.83 -52.62
N GLN A 358 17.73 -4.76 -53.01
CA GLN A 358 16.95 -4.71 -54.26
C GLN A 358 17.82 -4.30 -55.44
#